data_AF-A0A7C7ARX6-F1
#
_entry.id   AF-A0A7C7ARX6-F1
#
_cell.length_a   1.000
_cell.length_b   1.000
_cell.length_c   1.000
_cell.angle_alpha   90.00
_cell.angle_beta   90.00
_cell.angle_gamma   90.00
#
_symmetry.space_group_name_H-M   'P 1'
#
loop_
_entity.id
_entity.type
_entity.pdbx_description
1 polymer ?
#
loop_
_entity_poly.entity_id
_entity_poly.type
_entity_poly.pdbx_seq_one_letter_code
_entity_poly.pdbx_strand_id
1 'polypeptide(L)'
;IVIEKALKLKTKNAALNPTVDDAPFKANSETAATITGVWAVNASNITIQGFSFTGAARVKSYGPSTLGDLNNFVFENNYVYDTDEATVAWAESSSVTAGSASADAAAPGFISLYPLYTWLNNYKFLNNKFSNVSDTHIFMVCVHNATFIGNVFSGGDRDGIRFEYAATYGNIVIEDNVFEDLAYNGVYIRSYVGSPYAGDLYVNVYNNTFKNIGSAAATQAVTSTRIGAISTRGYGETWSAYFNIKFNVFEDCANYISLRDNVTKYSDWAPKGKIWAAVIEYNAFIDVDGVDYYFQNLLNASDTEETNTGNVLINHNYYGTDIVNQAVIDEEQFGYHRAEESNLVVYETLSALLAAIAALEEGE
;
A
#
# COMPACT_ATOMS: atom_id res chain seq x y z
N ILE A 1 13.46 -7.57 29.03
CA ILE A 1 14.33 -8.47 28.22
C ILE A 1 15.03 -7.58 27.21
N VAL A 2 16.34 -7.41 27.30
CA VAL A 2 17.11 -6.73 26.26
C VAL A 2 17.54 -7.81 25.28
N ILE A 3 17.14 -7.68 24.02
CA ILE A 3 17.43 -8.66 22.97
C ILE A 3 18.68 -8.19 22.22
N GLU A 4 19.83 -8.81 22.49
CA GLU A 4 21.13 -8.49 21.85
C GLU A 4 21.40 -9.29 20.56
N LYS A 5 20.53 -10.25 20.21
CA LYS A 5 20.62 -11.11 19.01
C LYS A 5 19.28 -11.17 18.30
N ALA A 6 19.26 -11.38 16.98
CA ALA A 6 18.01 -11.53 16.23
C ALA A 6 17.05 -12.55 16.86
N LEU A 7 15.79 -12.17 17.08
CA LEU A 7 14.74 -13.01 17.61
C LEU A 7 13.89 -13.56 16.46
N LYS A 8 13.83 -14.89 16.32
CA LYS A 8 12.95 -15.55 15.36
C LYS A 8 11.95 -16.45 16.08
N LEU A 9 10.68 -16.05 16.04
CA LEU A 9 9.53 -16.81 16.53
C LEU A 9 8.95 -17.61 15.36
N LYS A 10 8.84 -18.94 15.52
CA LYS A 10 8.35 -19.83 14.46
C LYS A 10 7.48 -20.97 14.99
N THR A 11 6.52 -21.40 14.18
CA THR A 11 5.67 -22.57 14.45
C THR A 11 6.06 -23.75 13.56
N LYS A 12 5.27 -24.84 13.60
CA LYS A 12 5.39 -25.96 12.65
C LYS A 12 5.00 -25.57 11.21
N ASN A 13 4.17 -24.55 11.04
CA ASN A 13 3.71 -24.07 9.74
C ASN A 13 4.67 -23.04 9.13
N ALA A 14 5.81 -22.75 9.75
CA ALA A 14 6.71 -21.68 9.30
C ALA A 14 7.22 -21.83 7.86
N ALA A 15 7.29 -23.05 7.33
CA ALA A 15 7.71 -23.32 5.96
C ALA A 15 6.54 -23.38 4.95
N LEU A 16 5.30 -23.23 5.40
CA LEU A 16 4.10 -23.29 4.58
C LEU A 16 3.67 -21.88 4.19
N ASN A 17 3.12 -21.72 2.98
CA ASN A 17 2.60 -20.45 2.51
C ASN A 17 1.07 -20.44 2.62
N PRO A 18 0.48 -19.64 3.55
CA PRO A 18 -0.96 -19.57 3.71
C PRO A 18 -1.70 -18.95 2.51
N THR A 19 -1.00 -18.30 1.57
CA THR A 19 -1.61 -17.81 0.33
C THR A 19 -1.84 -18.92 -0.70
N VAL A 20 -1.14 -20.06 -0.55
CA VAL A 20 -1.29 -21.25 -1.40
C VAL A 20 -2.13 -22.32 -0.72
N ASP A 21 -1.86 -22.60 0.56
CA ASP A 21 -2.61 -23.56 1.37
C ASP A 21 -2.80 -23.03 2.80
N ASP A 22 -4.03 -22.63 3.11
CA ASP A 22 -4.40 -22.09 4.42
C ASP A 22 -4.94 -23.15 5.39
N ALA A 23 -5.19 -24.39 4.93
CA ALA A 23 -5.80 -25.42 5.77
C ALA A 23 -4.97 -25.72 7.04
N PRO A 24 -3.62 -25.78 6.99
CA PRO A 24 -2.78 -25.97 8.18
C PRO A 24 -2.88 -24.85 9.21
N PHE A 25 -3.36 -23.67 8.83
CA PHE A 25 -3.43 -22.47 9.66
C PHE A 25 -4.81 -22.23 10.31
N LYS A 26 -5.86 -22.93 9.88
CA LYS A 26 -7.22 -22.75 10.41
C LYS A 26 -7.35 -23.29 11.83
N ALA A 27 -8.25 -22.71 12.63
CA ALA A 27 -8.41 -23.03 14.06
C ALA A 27 -8.65 -24.53 14.37
N ASN A 28 -9.20 -25.28 13.43
CA ASN A 28 -9.46 -26.72 13.56
C ASN A 28 -8.28 -27.61 13.13
N SER A 29 -7.16 -27.04 12.65
CA SER A 29 -5.95 -27.78 12.30
C SER A 29 -5.13 -28.12 13.55
N GLU A 30 -4.62 -29.35 13.61
CA GLU A 30 -3.72 -29.81 14.69
C GLU A 30 -2.35 -29.10 14.67
N THR A 31 -1.99 -28.44 13.57
CA THR A 31 -0.70 -27.73 13.43
C THR A 31 -0.84 -26.22 13.61
N ALA A 32 -2.06 -25.69 13.69
CA ALA A 32 -2.28 -24.27 13.87
C ALA A 32 -1.82 -23.81 15.27
N ALA A 33 -1.04 -22.73 15.29
CA ALA A 33 -0.70 -22.01 16.51
C ALA A 33 -1.49 -20.70 16.51
N THR A 34 -2.70 -20.76 17.04
CA THR A 34 -3.64 -19.63 17.05
C THR A 34 -3.37 -18.67 18.20
N ILE A 35 -3.20 -17.41 17.85
CA ILE A 35 -2.98 -16.29 18.76
C ILE A 35 -4.26 -15.44 18.77
N THR A 36 -4.76 -15.14 19.96
CA THR A 36 -5.89 -14.23 20.20
C THR A 36 -5.49 -12.98 20.99
N GLY A 37 -4.24 -12.93 21.47
CA GLY A 37 -3.71 -11.84 22.29
C GLY A 37 -2.91 -10.82 21.48
N VAL A 38 -2.63 -9.68 22.12
CA VAL A 38 -1.81 -8.61 21.55
C VAL A 38 -0.33 -8.88 21.80
N TRP A 39 0.49 -8.76 20.77
CA TRP A 39 1.95 -8.85 20.83
C TRP A 39 2.59 -7.47 20.66
N ALA A 40 3.41 -7.05 21.62
CA ALA A 40 4.18 -5.82 21.54
C ALA A 40 5.58 -6.08 20.94
N VAL A 41 5.94 -5.36 19.88
CA VAL A 41 7.19 -5.50 19.11
C VAL A 41 7.99 -4.19 19.08
N ASN A 42 8.64 -3.87 20.19
CA ASN A 42 9.52 -2.69 20.33
C ASN A 42 11.00 -3.08 20.37
N ALA A 43 11.45 -3.88 19.40
CA ALA A 43 12.87 -4.22 19.23
C ALA A 43 13.21 -4.51 17.76
N SER A 44 14.49 -4.40 17.44
CA SER A 44 15.03 -4.70 16.11
C SER A 44 15.30 -6.19 15.90
N ASN A 45 15.39 -6.61 14.63
CA ASN A 45 15.74 -7.96 14.20
C ASN A 45 14.75 -9.02 14.72
N ILE A 46 13.46 -8.77 14.56
CA ILE A 46 12.38 -9.69 14.94
C ILE A 46 11.82 -10.36 13.69
N THR A 47 11.64 -11.68 13.74
CA THR A 47 10.87 -12.43 12.76
C THR A 47 9.72 -13.17 13.44
N ILE A 48 8.51 -13.04 12.90
CA ILE A 48 7.31 -13.79 13.30
C ILE A 48 6.86 -14.63 12.10
N GLN A 49 6.83 -15.96 12.27
CA GLN A 49 6.63 -16.88 11.15
C GLN A 49 5.73 -18.08 11.45
N GLY A 50 4.76 -18.35 10.58
CA GLY A 50 3.93 -19.56 10.64
C GLY A 50 2.75 -19.50 11.62
N PHE A 51 2.40 -18.34 12.15
CA PHE A 51 1.33 -18.21 13.15
C PHE A 51 -0.02 -17.95 12.51
N SER A 52 -1.06 -18.27 13.28
CA SER A 52 -2.44 -17.92 12.99
C SER A 52 -2.90 -16.85 13.98
N PHE A 53 -3.57 -15.80 13.54
CA PHE A 53 -4.06 -14.70 14.39
C PHE A 53 -5.55 -14.47 14.15
N THR A 54 -6.33 -14.34 15.23
CA THR A 54 -7.78 -14.14 15.13
C THR A 54 -8.35 -13.39 16.33
N GLY A 55 -9.60 -12.94 16.24
CA GLY A 55 -10.29 -12.18 17.29
C GLY A 55 -9.52 -10.92 17.71
N ALA A 56 -9.27 -10.77 19.01
CA ALA A 56 -8.58 -9.62 19.59
C ALA A 56 -7.07 -9.54 19.29
N ALA A 57 -6.51 -10.50 18.54
CA ALA A 57 -5.08 -10.52 18.27
C ALA A 57 -4.62 -9.29 17.50
N ARG A 58 -3.46 -8.75 17.87
CA ARG A 58 -2.80 -7.61 17.19
C ARG A 58 -1.29 -7.73 17.34
N VAL A 59 -0.53 -7.16 16.41
CA VAL A 59 0.92 -6.95 16.56
C VAL A 59 1.17 -5.45 16.60
N LYS A 60 1.62 -4.93 17.74
CA LYS A 60 1.73 -3.50 17.99
C LYS A 60 3.15 -3.05 18.30
N SER A 61 3.52 -1.85 17.84
CA SER A 61 4.67 -1.11 18.33
C SER A 61 4.20 0.28 18.77
N TYR A 62 4.58 0.70 19.98
CA TYR A 62 4.12 1.93 20.64
C TYR A 62 5.16 2.41 21.66
N GLY A 63 5.06 3.67 22.09
CA GLY A 63 5.98 4.27 23.04
C GLY A 63 7.34 4.62 22.43
N PRO A 64 8.22 5.30 23.20
CA PRO A 64 9.58 5.54 22.77
C PRO A 64 10.38 4.23 22.73
N SER A 65 11.18 4.04 21.68
CA SER A 65 12.19 2.99 21.65
C SER A 65 13.37 3.39 22.53
N THR A 66 13.80 2.51 23.45
CA THR A 66 15.06 2.69 24.19
C THR A 66 16.30 2.37 23.34
N LEU A 67 16.09 1.88 22.11
CA LEU A 67 17.15 1.40 21.20
C LEU A 67 17.44 2.37 20.05
N GLY A 68 16.76 3.54 20.01
CA GLY A 68 16.72 4.37 18.80
C GLY A 68 15.83 3.72 17.73
N ASP A 69 16.17 3.93 16.46
CA ASP A 69 15.42 3.41 15.32
C ASP A 69 15.25 1.88 15.36
N LEU A 70 14.07 1.41 14.94
CA LEU A 70 13.77 -0.02 14.85
C LEU A 70 14.10 -0.52 13.45
N ASN A 71 14.67 -1.72 13.38
CA ASN A 71 15.25 -2.25 12.15
C ASN A 71 14.84 -3.71 11.95
N ASN A 72 14.66 -4.13 10.69
CA ASN A 72 14.62 -5.53 10.28
C ASN A 72 13.53 -6.37 10.97
N PHE A 73 12.29 -5.87 10.96
CA PHE A 73 11.13 -6.67 11.33
C PHE A 73 10.65 -7.48 10.13
N VAL A 74 10.34 -8.77 10.34
CA VAL A 74 9.82 -9.67 9.32
C VAL A 74 8.56 -10.36 9.84
N PHE A 75 7.46 -10.18 9.13
CA PHE A 75 6.22 -10.94 9.34
C PHE A 75 6.01 -11.81 8.11
N GLU A 76 6.20 -13.11 8.24
CA GLU A 76 6.27 -14.03 7.10
C GLU A 76 5.39 -15.27 7.29
N ASN A 77 4.72 -15.74 6.24
CA ASN A 77 3.97 -17.00 6.26
C ASN A 77 2.95 -17.06 7.43
N ASN A 78 2.27 -15.97 7.73
CA ASN A 78 1.24 -15.94 8.78
C ASN A 78 -0.16 -15.83 8.18
N TYR A 79 -1.14 -16.39 8.88
CA TYR A 79 -2.55 -16.26 8.53
C TYR A 79 -3.28 -15.42 9.58
N VAL A 80 -3.86 -14.31 9.15
CA VAL A 80 -4.67 -13.42 9.99
C VAL A 80 -6.10 -13.51 9.49
N TYR A 81 -7.03 -13.86 10.37
CA TYR A 81 -8.43 -14.01 9.98
C TYR A 81 -9.43 -13.69 11.07
N ASP A 82 -10.61 -13.23 10.66
CA ASP A 82 -11.77 -13.00 11.53
C ASP A 82 -11.38 -12.22 12.80
N THR A 83 -10.76 -11.05 12.62
CA THR A 83 -10.35 -10.21 13.75
C THR A 83 -11.52 -9.41 14.29
N ASP A 84 -11.50 -9.10 15.58
CA ASP A 84 -12.47 -8.20 16.20
C ASP A 84 -12.56 -6.87 15.44
N GLU A 85 -13.78 -6.31 15.43
CA GLU A 85 -14.17 -5.06 14.79
C GLU A 85 -13.18 -3.90 15.03
N ALA A 86 -12.98 -3.08 14.01
CA ALA A 86 -12.18 -1.87 14.12
C ALA A 86 -12.78 -0.92 15.17
N THR A 87 -11.95 -0.52 16.15
CA THR A 87 -12.35 0.42 17.21
C THR A 87 -12.06 1.88 16.86
N VAL A 88 -11.31 2.11 15.78
CA VAL A 88 -10.95 3.43 15.26
C VAL A 88 -11.64 3.64 13.92
N ALA A 89 -12.35 4.76 13.80
CA ALA A 89 -12.95 5.15 12.52
C ALA A 89 -11.84 5.41 11.48
N TRP A 90 -12.07 4.97 10.25
CA TRP A 90 -11.23 5.40 9.15
C TRP A 90 -11.45 6.88 8.87
N ALA A 91 -10.35 7.60 8.64
CA ALA A 91 -10.43 8.97 8.17
C ALA A 91 -9.26 9.28 7.25
N GLU A 92 -9.57 9.91 6.13
CA GLU A 92 -8.60 10.36 5.13
C GLU A 92 -7.68 11.46 5.70
N SER A 93 -8.27 12.44 6.40
CA SER A 93 -7.56 13.63 6.86
C SER A 93 -6.93 13.49 8.25
N SER A 94 -7.42 12.56 9.08
CA SER A 94 -6.93 12.39 10.44
C SER A 94 -5.52 11.80 10.45
N SER A 95 -4.57 12.58 10.95
CA SER A 95 -3.23 12.07 11.26
C SER A 95 -3.27 11.30 12.57
N VAL A 96 -2.72 10.10 12.57
CA VAL A 96 -2.10 9.55 13.78
C VAL A 96 -0.68 10.10 13.82
N THR A 97 -0.42 11.05 14.72
CA THR A 97 0.97 11.48 15.00
C THR A 97 1.76 10.30 15.53
N ALA A 98 3.04 10.19 15.15
CA ALA A 98 3.93 9.17 15.68
C ALA A 98 3.90 9.18 17.22
N GLY A 99 3.61 8.03 17.82
CA GLY A 99 3.75 7.79 19.25
C GLY A 99 2.54 8.07 20.13
N SER A 100 2.03 7.01 20.75
CA SER A 100 1.46 7.07 22.08
C SER A 100 2.47 6.55 23.11
N ALA A 101 2.44 7.09 24.33
CA ALA A 101 3.15 6.49 25.47
C ALA A 101 2.50 5.19 25.96
N SER A 102 1.28 4.86 25.52
CA SER A 102 0.50 3.71 26.01
C SER A 102 0.21 2.67 24.92
N ALA A 103 0.18 1.40 25.34
CA ALA A 103 -0.25 0.25 24.54
C ALA A 103 -1.72 0.33 24.10
N ASP A 104 -2.51 1.03 24.91
CA ASP A 104 -3.96 1.16 24.78
C ASP A 104 -4.38 2.31 23.86
N ALA A 105 -3.42 3.06 23.29
CA ALA A 105 -3.79 4.10 22.35
C ALA A 105 -4.43 3.51 21.09
N ALA A 106 -5.48 4.21 20.68
CA ALA A 106 -6.25 3.96 19.48
C ALA A 106 -5.43 4.34 18.24
N ALA A 107 -4.49 3.49 17.85
CA ALA A 107 -3.95 3.47 16.49
C ALA A 107 -4.63 2.32 15.72
N PRO A 108 -4.98 2.54 14.45
CA PRO A 108 -5.65 1.53 13.66
C PRO A 108 -4.69 0.36 13.36
N GLY A 109 -5.32 -0.73 12.96
CA GLY A 109 -4.74 -1.83 12.23
C GLY A 109 -4.39 -3.09 13.02
N PHE A 110 -4.34 -4.22 12.32
CA PHE A 110 -3.90 -5.49 12.89
C PHE A 110 -2.40 -5.48 13.19
N ILE A 111 -1.57 -5.23 12.17
CA ILE A 111 -0.19 -4.79 12.36
C ILE A 111 -0.25 -3.28 12.56
N SER A 112 -0.01 -2.81 13.79
CA SER A 112 -0.09 -1.39 14.15
C SER A 112 1.27 -0.91 14.68
N LEU A 113 2.11 -0.39 13.78
CA LEU A 113 3.48 -0.01 14.08
C LEU A 113 3.61 1.52 14.12
N TYR A 114 3.43 2.08 15.32
CA TYR A 114 3.36 3.53 15.52
C TYR A 114 4.23 4.05 16.69
N PRO A 115 5.51 3.64 16.79
CA PRO A 115 6.36 4.06 17.89
C PRO A 115 6.60 5.58 17.88
N LEU A 116 6.89 6.14 19.06
CA LEU A 116 7.15 7.56 19.24
C LEU A 116 8.58 7.91 18.80
N TYR A 117 8.72 8.92 17.93
CA TYR A 117 10.01 9.47 17.46
C TYR A 117 11.03 8.41 17.00
N THR A 118 10.56 7.38 16.30
CA THR A 118 11.38 6.21 15.95
C THR A 118 11.15 5.86 14.49
N TRP A 119 12.20 5.73 13.69
CA TRP A 119 12.09 5.23 12.31
C TRP A 119 11.94 3.71 12.30
N LEU A 120 11.10 3.24 11.37
CA LEU A 120 10.91 1.82 11.04
C LEU A 120 11.72 1.50 9.78
N ASN A 121 12.85 0.85 9.94
CA ASN A 121 13.80 0.59 8.85
C ASN A 121 13.76 -0.86 8.36
N ASN A 122 13.64 -1.06 7.05
CA ASN A 122 13.77 -2.37 6.38
C ASN A 122 12.75 -3.42 6.88
N TYR A 123 11.47 -3.04 6.95
CA TYR A 123 10.38 -3.92 7.40
C TYR A 123 9.89 -4.79 6.24
N LYS A 124 9.59 -6.07 6.50
CA LYS A 124 9.18 -7.03 5.47
C LYS A 124 7.93 -7.79 5.86
N PHE A 125 7.01 -7.90 4.91
CA PHE A 125 5.78 -8.67 5.00
C PHE A 125 5.73 -9.62 3.82
N LEU A 126 5.91 -10.91 4.08
CA LEU A 126 6.13 -11.91 3.04
C LEU A 126 5.10 -13.03 3.15
N ASN A 127 4.38 -13.33 2.06
CA ASN A 127 3.53 -14.51 1.97
C ASN A 127 2.51 -14.64 3.11
N ASN A 128 1.97 -13.53 3.60
CA ASN A 128 0.94 -13.55 4.62
C ASN A 128 -0.43 -13.54 3.97
N LYS A 129 -1.41 -14.17 4.62
CA LYS A 129 -2.82 -14.06 4.23
C LYS A 129 -3.58 -13.30 5.30
N PHE A 130 -4.28 -12.25 4.90
CA PHE A 130 -5.22 -11.48 5.70
C PHE A 130 -6.62 -11.70 5.11
N SER A 131 -7.55 -12.22 5.90
CA SER A 131 -8.88 -12.57 5.42
C SER A 131 -9.92 -12.15 6.45
N ASN A 132 -10.87 -11.29 6.08
CA ASN A 132 -11.87 -10.79 7.04
C ASN A 132 -11.23 -10.09 8.24
N VAL A 133 -10.30 -9.18 7.97
CA VAL A 133 -9.67 -8.34 8.99
C VAL A 133 -10.39 -6.98 8.97
N SER A 134 -11.14 -6.70 10.03
CA SER A 134 -12.01 -5.52 10.09
C SER A 134 -11.24 -4.18 10.16
N ASP A 135 -10.05 -4.16 10.76
CA ASP A 135 -9.21 -2.96 10.81
C ASP A 135 -8.22 -2.90 9.63
N THR A 136 -7.46 -1.82 9.48
CA THR A 136 -6.38 -1.75 8.47
C THR A 136 -5.45 -2.95 8.62
N HIS A 137 -5.12 -3.68 7.55
CA HIS A 137 -4.34 -4.90 7.72
C HIS A 137 -2.93 -4.58 8.23
N ILE A 138 -2.25 -3.61 7.58
CA ILE A 138 -0.94 -3.13 7.98
C ILE A 138 -0.92 -1.61 8.05
N PHE A 139 -0.65 -1.10 9.24
CA PHE A 139 -0.52 0.32 9.55
C PHE A 139 0.88 0.63 10.08
N MET A 140 1.56 1.60 9.46
CA MET A 140 2.91 1.98 9.84
C MET A 140 3.14 3.49 9.79
N VAL A 141 3.95 4.02 10.71
CA VAL A 141 4.43 5.42 10.71
C VAL A 141 5.95 5.47 10.57
N CYS A 142 6.51 6.59 10.11
CA CYS A 142 7.96 6.83 10.04
C CYS A 142 8.73 5.71 9.32
N VAL A 143 8.28 5.35 8.11
CA VAL A 143 8.80 4.19 7.37
C VAL A 143 9.98 4.58 6.50
N HIS A 144 11.06 3.79 6.58
CA HIS A 144 12.21 3.90 5.70
C HIS A 144 12.59 2.51 5.18
N ASN A 145 12.30 2.26 3.90
CA ASN A 145 12.35 0.95 3.27
C ASN A 145 11.34 -0.06 3.86
N ALA A 146 10.42 -0.52 3.03
CA ALA A 146 9.50 -1.60 3.37
C ALA A 146 9.20 -2.49 2.16
N THR A 147 9.00 -3.78 2.41
CA THR A 147 8.79 -4.78 1.36
C THR A 147 7.55 -5.61 1.66
N PHE A 148 6.66 -5.73 0.69
CA PHE A 148 5.42 -6.51 0.75
C PHE A 148 5.41 -7.43 -0.46
N ILE A 149 5.70 -8.71 -0.26
CA ILE A 149 5.79 -9.69 -1.36
C ILE A 149 4.86 -10.87 -1.11
N GLY A 150 4.08 -11.24 -2.13
CA GLY A 150 3.33 -12.50 -2.11
C GLY A 150 2.17 -12.54 -1.11
N ASN A 151 1.73 -11.40 -0.56
CA ASN A 151 0.66 -11.36 0.45
C ASN A 151 -0.72 -11.35 -0.20
N VAL A 152 -1.72 -11.85 0.52
CA VAL A 152 -3.14 -11.73 0.16
C VAL A 152 -3.84 -10.88 1.21
N PHE A 153 -4.52 -9.83 0.79
CA PHE A 153 -5.35 -8.94 1.60
C PHE A 153 -6.79 -9.03 1.09
N SER A 154 -7.65 -9.75 1.81
CA SER A 154 -9.01 -10.10 1.31
C SER A 154 -10.11 -9.79 2.33
N GLY A 155 -11.21 -9.20 1.85
CA GLY A 155 -12.46 -9.03 2.61
C GLY A 155 -12.32 -8.15 3.85
N GLY A 156 -11.73 -6.95 3.72
CA GLY A 156 -11.45 -6.06 4.87
C GLY A 156 -12.28 -4.78 4.84
N ASP A 157 -12.64 -4.26 6.01
CA ASP A 157 -13.46 -3.03 6.10
C ASP A 157 -12.63 -1.75 5.93
N ARG A 158 -11.31 -1.87 5.73
CA ARG A 158 -10.32 -0.77 5.80
C ARG A 158 -9.23 -0.95 4.75
N ASP A 159 -8.14 -0.21 4.90
CA ASP A 159 -7.00 -0.27 3.99
C ASP A 159 -6.22 -1.59 4.13
N GLY A 160 -5.66 -2.10 3.04
CA GLY A 160 -4.68 -3.19 3.09
C GLY A 160 -3.37 -2.72 3.72
N ILE A 161 -2.72 -1.72 3.09
CA ILE A 161 -1.49 -1.11 3.58
C ILE A 161 -1.71 0.39 3.75
N ARG A 162 -1.40 0.90 4.95
CA ARG A 162 -1.44 2.34 5.24
C ARG A 162 -0.12 2.82 5.81
N PHE A 163 0.45 3.82 5.15
CA PHE A 163 1.53 4.63 5.68
C PHE A 163 1.00 5.97 6.18
N GLU A 164 1.38 6.28 7.40
CA GLU A 164 1.02 7.50 8.09
C GLU A 164 2.23 8.34 8.47
N TYR A 165 1.92 9.59 8.84
CA TYR A 165 2.88 10.63 9.19
C TYR A 165 3.71 11.07 7.97
N ALA A 166 4.20 12.32 7.93
CA ALA A 166 4.90 12.88 6.75
C ALA A 166 6.33 12.35 6.59
N ALA A 167 6.48 11.03 6.75
CA ALA A 167 7.75 10.41 7.05
C ALA A 167 7.86 9.00 6.41
N THR A 168 7.51 8.88 5.15
CA THR A 168 7.71 7.65 4.34
C THR A 168 8.80 7.90 3.30
N TYR A 169 9.80 7.01 3.27
CA TYR A 169 11.07 7.18 2.54
C TYR A 169 11.69 5.89 2.02
N GLY A 170 12.70 6.07 1.17
CA GLY A 170 13.53 4.99 0.66
C GLY A 170 12.76 4.13 -0.31
N ASN A 171 13.06 2.84 -0.35
CA ASN A 171 12.45 1.90 -1.28
C ASN A 171 11.25 1.20 -0.65
N ILE A 172 10.05 1.55 -1.10
CA ILE A 172 8.83 0.80 -0.81
C ILE A 172 8.59 -0.15 -1.98
N VAL A 173 8.57 -1.45 -1.71
CA VAL A 173 8.38 -2.50 -2.71
C VAL A 173 7.09 -3.24 -2.38
N ILE A 174 6.15 -3.24 -3.32
CA ILE A 174 4.85 -3.91 -3.23
C ILE A 174 4.73 -4.79 -4.47
N GLU A 175 4.97 -6.08 -4.30
CA GLU A 175 5.14 -7.01 -5.43
C GLU A 175 4.39 -8.32 -5.21
N ASP A 176 3.80 -8.88 -6.27
CA ASP A 176 3.11 -10.17 -6.24
C ASP A 176 2.01 -10.29 -5.16
N ASN A 177 1.37 -9.18 -4.76
CA ASN A 177 0.29 -9.21 -3.77
C ASN A 177 -1.09 -9.25 -4.44
N VAL A 178 -2.05 -9.81 -3.72
CA VAL A 178 -3.47 -9.76 -4.08
C VAL A 178 -4.20 -8.90 -3.07
N PHE A 179 -4.90 -7.86 -3.54
CA PHE A 179 -5.82 -7.03 -2.79
C PHE A 179 -7.21 -7.27 -3.35
N GLU A 180 -8.15 -7.73 -2.54
CA GLU A 180 -9.50 -8.08 -2.97
C GLU A 180 -10.54 -7.69 -1.94
N ASP A 181 -11.64 -7.08 -2.38
CA ASP A 181 -12.80 -6.75 -1.55
C ASP A 181 -12.43 -5.92 -0.30
N LEU A 182 -11.70 -4.82 -0.52
CA LEU A 182 -11.33 -3.88 0.55
C LEU A 182 -12.22 -2.63 0.47
N ALA A 183 -12.83 -2.24 1.59
CA ALA A 183 -13.78 -1.12 1.58
C ALA A 183 -13.16 0.26 1.29
N TYR A 184 -11.86 0.43 1.55
CA TYR A 184 -11.15 1.70 1.33
C TYR A 184 -10.02 1.59 0.29
N ASN A 185 -8.78 1.32 0.72
CA ASN A 185 -7.65 1.29 -0.21
C ASN A 185 -6.89 -0.03 -0.21
N GLY A 186 -6.31 -0.39 -1.35
CA GLY A 186 -5.25 -1.40 -1.38
C GLY A 186 -4.01 -0.86 -0.67
N VAL A 187 -3.53 0.29 -1.16
CA VAL A 187 -2.39 1.03 -0.60
C VAL A 187 -2.77 2.49 -0.39
N TYR A 188 -2.58 2.99 0.83
CA TYR A 188 -2.78 4.40 1.16
C TYR A 188 -1.53 5.03 1.78
N ILE A 189 -1.00 6.09 1.14
CA ILE A 189 0.13 6.88 1.65
C ILE A 189 -0.35 8.27 2.01
N ARG A 190 -0.67 8.51 3.30
CA ARG A 190 -1.26 9.79 3.69
C ARG A 190 -0.30 10.95 3.49
N SER A 191 0.96 10.80 3.90
CA SER A 191 1.96 11.85 3.69
C SER A 191 3.34 11.23 3.52
N TYR A 192 4.15 11.83 2.65
CA TYR A 192 5.46 11.29 2.31
C TYR A 192 6.46 12.42 2.07
N VAL A 193 7.73 12.11 2.31
CA VAL A 193 8.87 13.03 2.15
C VAL A 193 8.77 14.42 2.78
N GLY A 194 8.22 14.54 4.00
CA GLY A 194 8.11 15.82 4.73
C GLY A 194 9.22 16.11 5.74
N SER A 195 9.82 15.11 6.35
CA SER A 195 11.00 15.21 7.23
C SER A 195 12.31 15.54 6.50
N PRO A 196 13.16 16.44 7.05
CA PRO A 196 14.49 16.74 6.54
C PRO A 196 15.56 15.72 6.95
N TYR A 197 15.21 14.73 7.78
CA TYR A 197 16.16 13.76 8.34
C TYR A 197 16.25 12.43 7.57
N ALA A 198 15.75 12.38 6.35
CA ALA A 198 15.70 11.19 5.50
C ALA A 198 16.14 11.53 4.06
N GLY A 199 15.74 10.74 3.06
CA GLY A 199 16.15 10.92 1.66
C GLY A 199 14.98 10.87 0.68
N ASP A 200 15.26 10.51 -0.58
CA ASP A 200 14.24 10.35 -1.60
C ASP A 200 13.33 9.13 -1.32
N LEU A 201 12.16 9.12 -1.95
CA LEU A 201 11.20 8.01 -1.91
C LEU A 201 11.08 7.36 -3.30
N TYR A 202 11.12 6.03 -3.32
CA TYR A 202 10.82 5.20 -4.48
C TYR A 202 9.73 4.20 -4.09
N VAL A 203 8.54 4.34 -4.68
CA VAL A 203 7.43 3.42 -4.50
C VAL A 203 7.33 2.56 -5.76
N ASN A 204 7.60 1.26 -5.60
CA ASN A 204 7.65 0.28 -6.67
C ASN A 204 6.49 -0.70 -6.48
N VAL A 205 5.56 -0.74 -7.42
CA VAL A 205 4.33 -1.53 -7.35
C VAL A 205 4.25 -2.42 -8.60
N TYR A 206 4.54 -3.72 -8.43
CA TYR A 206 4.70 -4.66 -9.54
C TYR A 206 3.88 -5.93 -9.37
N ASN A 207 3.31 -6.45 -10.46
CA ASN A 207 2.68 -7.79 -10.46
C ASN A 207 1.58 -7.99 -9.39
N ASN A 208 0.91 -6.91 -8.95
CA ASN A 208 -0.16 -7.03 -7.98
C ASN A 208 -1.52 -7.15 -8.68
N THR A 209 -2.47 -7.77 -8.01
CA THR A 209 -3.89 -7.71 -8.36
C THR A 209 -4.62 -6.82 -7.37
N PHE A 210 -5.40 -5.87 -7.87
CA PHE A 210 -6.33 -5.05 -7.10
C PHE A 210 -7.73 -5.27 -7.65
N LYS A 211 -8.61 -5.88 -6.86
CA LYS A 211 -9.96 -6.23 -7.30
C LYS A 211 -11.00 -5.74 -6.30
N ASN A 212 -12.08 -5.11 -6.79
CA ASN A 212 -13.18 -4.65 -5.95
C ASN A 212 -12.71 -3.73 -4.79
N ILE A 213 -11.82 -2.80 -5.09
CA ILE A 213 -11.25 -1.91 -4.07
C ILE A 213 -12.05 -0.62 -3.99
N GLY A 214 -12.37 -0.21 -2.76
CA GLY A 214 -12.99 1.07 -2.49
C GLY A 214 -14.49 1.06 -2.71
N SER A 215 -15.20 0.06 -2.17
CA SER A 215 -16.66 -0.15 -2.29
C SER A 215 -17.56 0.96 -1.70
N ALA A 216 -17.06 2.20 -1.61
CA ALA A 216 -17.68 3.40 -1.06
C ALA A 216 -18.10 3.18 0.39
N ALA A 217 -17.16 3.35 1.32
CA ALA A 217 -17.49 3.29 2.73
C ALA A 217 -18.61 4.27 3.10
N ALA A 218 -19.61 3.79 3.86
CA ALA A 218 -20.80 4.53 4.26
C ALA A 218 -20.55 5.89 4.97
N THR A 219 -19.30 6.17 5.37
CA THR A 219 -18.88 7.35 6.14
C THR A 219 -18.08 8.37 5.33
N GLN A 220 -17.64 8.06 4.11
CA GLN A 220 -16.81 8.95 3.27
C GLN A 220 -17.29 8.89 1.82
N ALA A 221 -17.55 10.04 1.22
CA ALA A 221 -17.93 10.10 -0.18
C ALA A 221 -16.70 9.82 -1.07
N VAL A 222 -16.88 9.03 -2.13
CA VAL A 222 -15.85 8.80 -3.16
C VAL A 222 -15.50 10.09 -3.92
N THR A 223 -16.27 11.16 -3.72
CA THR A 223 -16.12 12.49 -4.37
C THR A 223 -14.86 13.27 -3.95
N SER A 224 -13.85 12.60 -3.42
CA SER A 224 -12.49 13.12 -3.23
C SER A 224 -11.44 12.02 -3.37
N THR A 225 -11.63 11.10 -4.32
CA THR A 225 -10.66 10.26 -5.07
C THR A 225 -9.50 9.55 -4.35
N ARG A 226 -9.42 9.63 -3.02
CA ARG A 226 -8.37 9.04 -2.16
C ARG A 226 -8.83 7.72 -1.54
N ILE A 227 -9.72 7.03 -2.25
CA ILE A 227 -10.28 5.71 -1.92
C ILE A 227 -10.19 4.89 -3.21
N GLY A 228 -9.35 3.87 -3.24
CA GLY A 228 -9.08 3.10 -4.44
C GLY A 228 -7.88 2.17 -4.32
N ALA A 229 -7.45 1.57 -5.43
CA ALA A 229 -6.35 0.61 -5.39
C ALA A 229 -5.06 1.22 -4.82
N ILE A 230 -4.63 2.37 -5.36
CA ILE A 230 -3.44 3.09 -4.89
C ILE A 230 -3.76 4.57 -4.72
N SER A 231 -3.61 5.06 -3.48
CA SER A 231 -3.97 6.44 -3.14
C SER A 231 -2.90 7.13 -2.31
N THR A 232 -2.67 8.42 -2.56
CA THR A 232 -1.82 9.28 -1.73
C THR A 232 -2.50 10.60 -1.40
N ARG A 233 -2.00 11.30 -0.36
CA ARG A 233 -2.60 12.58 0.06
C ARG A 233 -1.65 13.77 0.18
N GLY A 234 -0.43 13.61 0.67
CA GLY A 234 0.44 14.75 1.00
C GLY A 234 1.88 14.55 0.56
N TYR A 235 2.31 15.31 -0.44
CA TYR A 235 3.73 15.44 -0.79
C TYR A 235 4.36 16.51 0.11
N GLY A 236 5.39 16.13 0.87
CA GLY A 236 6.05 17.00 1.85
C GLY A 236 7.10 17.94 1.26
N GLU A 237 7.41 17.81 -0.04
CA GLU A 237 8.35 18.65 -0.79
C GLU A 237 9.80 18.68 -0.26
N THR A 238 10.16 17.91 0.77
CA THR A 238 11.50 17.94 1.34
C THR A 238 12.51 17.17 0.51
N TRP A 239 12.08 16.10 -0.15
CA TRP A 239 12.89 15.23 -1.01
C TRP A 239 12.15 14.84 -2.29
N SER A 240 12.85 14.17 -3.21
CA SER A 240 12.23 13.64 -4.44
C SER A 240 11.34 12.44 -4.13
N ALA A 241 10.34 12.20 -4.99
CA ALA A 241 9.47 11.04 -4.90
C ALA A 241 9.24 10.45 -6.30
N TYR A 242 9.36 9.14 -6.41
CA TYR A 242 9.21 8.39 -7.65
C TYR A 242 8.23 7.25 -7.44
N PHE A 243 7.27 7.10 -8.35
CA PHE A 243 6.31 6.01 -8.35
C PHE A 243 6.47 5.20 -9.63
N ASN A 244 6.74 3.91 -9.51
CA ASN A 244 6.82 2.97 -10.62
C ASN A 244 5.70 1.94 -10.43
N ILE A 245 4.68 2.00 -11.28
CA ILE A 245 3.48 1.15 -11.18
C ILE A 245 3.39 0.37 -12.48
N LYS A 246 3.83 -0.90 -12.46
CA LYS A 246 3.89 -1.73 -13.67
C LYS A 246 3.36 -3.13 -13.47
N PHE A 247 2.87 -3.75 -14.54
CA PHE A 247 2.50 -5.16 -14.55
C PHE A 247 1.37 -5.53 -13.57
N ASN A 248 0.59 -4.54 -13.10
CA ASN A 248 -0.52 -4.80 -12.19
C ASN A 248 -1.81 -5.05 -12.96
N VAL A 249 -2.71 -5.80 -12.34
CA VAL A 249 -4.10 -5.94 -12.77
C VAL A 249 -4.98 -5.18 -11.80
N PHE A 250 -5.78 -4.28 -12.33
CA PHE A 250 -6.81 -3.57 -11.60
C PHE A 250 -8.18 -3.93 -12.17
N GLU A 251 -9.09 -4.38 -11.31
CA GLU A 251 -10.42 -4.86 -11.68
C GLU A 251 -11.47 -4.21 -10.77
N ASP A 252 -12.48 -3.57 -11.36
CA ASP A 252 -13.66 -3.03 -10.69
C ASP A 252 -13.32 -2.21 -9.42
N CYS A 253 -12.37 -1.28 -9.55
CA CYS A 253 -11.92 -0.42 -8.45
C CYS A 253 -12.61 0.94 -8.53
N ALA A 254 -13.15 1.44 -7.41
CA ALA A 254 -13.84 2.73 -7.41
C ALA A 254 -12.93 3.90 -7.82
N ASN A 255 -11.65 3.83 -7.48
CA ASN A 255 -10.59 4.59 -8.15
C ASN A 255 -9.39 3.67 -8.34
N TYR A 256 -8.71 3.81 -9.48
CA TYR A 256 -7.56 3.00 -9.82
C TYR A 256 -6.29 3.57 -9.17
N ILE A 257 -5.83 4.72 -9.65
CA ILE A 257 -4.59 5.34 -9.16
C ILE A 257 -4.81 6.83 -8.91
N SER A 258 -4.59 7.24 -7.66
CA SER A 258 -4.70 8.64 -7.23
C SER A 258 -3.42 9.09 -6.51
N LEU A 259 -2.54 9.75 -7.25
CA LEU A 259 -1.23 10.18 -6.75
C LEU A 259 -1.18 11.70 -6.70
N ARG A 260 -1.04 12.29 -5.51
CA ARG A 260 -1.04 13.75 -5.35
C ARG A 260 0.38 14.28 -5.26
N ASP A 261 0.79 15.05 -6.26
CA ASP A 261 2.10 15.70 -6.32
C ASP A 261 2.10 17.18 -5.90
N ASN A 262 1.00 17.65 -5.32
CA ASN A 262 0.77 19.06 -5.03
C ASN A 262 1.91 19.69 -4.21
N VAL A 263 2.69 20.53 -4.87
CA VAL A 263 3.67 21.46 -4.33
C VAL A 263 3.06 22.82 -4.02
N THR A 264 3.68 23.57 -3.12
CA THR A 264 3.20 24.89 -2.69
C THR A 264 3.16 25.88 -3.85
N LYS A 265 4.17 25.82 -4.74
CA LYS A 265 4.27 26.58 -5.99
C LYS A 265 5.34 25.98 -6.89
N TYR A 266 4.97 25.51 -8.07
CA TYR A 266 5.88 24.79 -8.96
C TYR A 266 7.11 25.63 -9.34
N SER A 267 6.94 26.91 -9.65
CA SER A 267 8.06 27.80 -10.03
C SER A 267 9.12 27.96 -8.93
N ASP A 268 8.74 27.79 -7.67
CA ASP A 268 9.62 27.96 -6.51
C ASP A 268 10.19 26.61 -6.06
N TRP A 269 9.48 25.52 -6.35
CA TRP A 269 9.91 24.16 -6.08
C TRP A 269 10.91 23.65 -7.14
N ALA A 270 10.65 23.86 -8.43
CA ALA A 270 11.46 23.32 -9.52
C ALA A 270 12.95 23.70 -9.47
N PRO A 271 13.35 24.94 -9.11
CA PRO A 271 14.77 25.31 -8.99
C PRO A 271 15.50 24.59 -7.84
N LYS A 272 14.80 23.90 -6.94
CA LYS A 272 15.42 23.14 -5.83
C LYS A 272 16.03 21.81 -6.29
N GLY A 273 15.91 21.44 -7.57
CA GLY A 273 16.49 20.22 -8.13
C GLY A 273 15.83 18.93 -7.63
N LYS A 274 14.59 19.02 -7.12
CA LYS A 274 13.80 17.87 -6.66
C LYS A 274 12.95 17.34 -7.81
N ILE A 275 12.63 16.06 -7.76
CA ILE A 275 11.77 15.42 -8.77
C ILE A 275 10.57 14.80 -8.06
N TRP A 276 9.38 15.05 -8.61
CA TRP A 276 8.23 14.19 -8.39
C TRP A 276 7.92 13.55 -9.73
N ALA A 277 7.79 12.23 -9.78
CA ALA A 277 7.50 11.53 -11.02
C ALA A 277 6.70 10.25 -10.79
N ALA A 278 5.85 9.89 -11.76
CA ALA A 278 5.23 8.58 -11.81
C ALA A 278 5.33 7.97 -13.21
N VAL A 279 5.54 6.66 -13.28
CA VAL A 279 5.52 5.85 -14.50
C VAL A 279 4.50 4.73 -14.29
N ILE A 280 3.45 4.74 -15.12
CA ILE A 280 2.32 3.81 -15.07
C ILE A 280 2.27 3.07 -16.41
N GLU A 281 2.89 1.89 -16.45
CA GLU A 281 3.04 1.17 -17.72
C GLU A 281 2.80 -0.33 -17.59
N TYR A 282 2.35 -0.96 -18.67
CA TYR A 282 2.14 -2.40 -18.73
C TYR A 282 1.15 -2.91 -17.69
N ASN A 283 0.13 -2.12 -17.34
CA ASN A 283 -0.94 -2.52 -16.44
C ASN A 283 -2.21 -2.87 -17.23
N ALA A 284 -3.03 -3.74 -16.65
CA ALA A 284 -4.39 -4.01 -17.10
C ALA A 284 -5.40 -3.29 -16.21
N PHE A 285 -6.27 -2.49 -16.80
CA PHE A 285 -7.40 -1.84 -16.14
C PHE A 285 -8.68 -2.44 -16.72
N ILE A 286 -9.47 -3.09 -15.88
CA ILE A 286 -10.69 -3.80 -16.29
C ILE A 286 -11.84 -3.26 -15.45
N ASP A 287 -12.88 -2.75 -16.10
CA ASP A 287 -14.07 -2.23 -15.43
C ASP A 287 -15.34 -2.53 -16.25
N VAL A 288 -16.29 -3.25 -15.66
CA VAL A 288 -17.54 -3.59 -16.35
C VAL A 288 -18.54 -2.43 -16.44
N ASP A 289 -18.47 -1.47 -15.51
CA ASP A 289 -19.46 -0.41 -15.32
C ASP A 289 -18.99 0.95 -15.89
N GLY A 290 -17.74 1.04 -16.31
CA GLY A 290 -17.12 2.22 -16.89
C GLY A 290 -16.37 3.07 -15.87
N VAL A 291 -15.38 3.83 -16.34
CA VAL A 291 -14.40 4.49 -15.47
C VAL A 291 -14.47 6.00 -15.63
N ASP A 292 -14.65 6.73 -14.52
CA ASP A 292 -14.50 8.18 -14.52
C ASP A 292 -13.01 8.57 -14.62
N TYR A 293 -12.14 7.88 -13.87
CA TYR A 293 -10.69 8.14 -13.89
C TYR A 293 -9.85 6.87 -13.66
N TYR A 294 -8.98 6.57 -14.63
CA TYR A 294 -7.90 5.59 -14.43
C TYR A 294 -6.74 6.19 -13.63
N PHE A 295 -6.52 7.49 -13.77
CA PHE A 295 -5.48 8.22 -13.05
C PHE A 295 -5.96 9.61 -12.65
N GLN A 296 -5.60 10.03 -11.43
CA GLN A 296 -5.75 11.41 -11.00
C GLN A 296 -4.56 11.94 -10.20
N ASN A 297 -4.26 13.22 -10.43
CA ASN A 297 -3.26 13.99 -9.67
C ASN A 297 -3.84 15.24 -8.96
N LEU A 298 -4.85 15.88 -9.56
CA LEU A 298 -5.55 17.03 -8.98
C LEU A 298 -6.65 16.56 -8.01
N LEU A 299 -6.26 16.18 -6.79
CA LEU A 299 -7.14 15.50 -5.84
C LEU A 299 -7.89 16.46 -4.87
N ASN A 300 -7.67 17.78 -4.96
CA ASN A 300 -8.48 18.78 -4.26
C ASN A 300 -8.98 19.85 -5.22
N ALA A 301 -10.08 20.51 -4.85
CA ALA A 301 -10.61 21.66 -5.58
C ALA A 301 -9.62 22.83 -5.74
N SER A 302 -8.58 22.91 -4.89
CA SER A 302 -7.53 23.94 -4.96
C SER A 302 -6.27 23.48 -5.70
N ASP A 303 -6.18 22.19 -6.06
CA ASP A 303 -5.03 21.68 -6.81
C ASP A 303 -5.17 22.14 -8.27
N THR A 304 -4.11 22.69 -8.85
CA THR A 304 -4.07 23.31 -10.18
C THR A 304 -2.75 22.98 -10.89
N GLU A 305 -2.63 23.36 -12.17
CA GLU A 305 -1.37 23.24 -12.91
C GLU A 305 -0.21 24.08 -12.31
N GLU A 306 -0.51 25.10 -11.50
CA GLU A 306 0.54 25.91 -10.83
C GLU A 306 1.11 25.22 -9.58
N THR A 307 0.36 24.28 -9.02
CA THR A 307 0.67 23.57 -7.77
C THR A 307 1.04 22.12 -8.01
N ASN A 308 0.97 21.61 -9.23
CA ASN A 308 1.24 20.22 -9.55
C ASN A 308 2.34 20.15 -10.62
N THR A 309 3.09 19.05 -10.69
CA THR A 309 4.21 18.92 -11.63
C THR A 309 3.78 18.31 -12.97
N GLY A 310 2.71 17.50 -12.96
CA GLY A 310 2.21 16.81 -14.14
C GLY A 310 3.16 15.77 -14.71
N ASN A 311 4.24 15.44 -13.99
CA ASN A 311 5.31 14.57 -14.47
C ASN A 311 4.96 13.08 -14.32
N VAL A 312 3.87 12.69 -14.98
CA VAL A 312 3.33 11.33 -14.99
C VAL A 312 3.31 10.81 -16.42
N LEU A 313 4.01 9.71 -16.65
CA LEU A 313 3.96 8.96 -17.91
C LEU A 313 3.01 7.79 -17.75
N ILE A 314 2.00 7.70 -18.62
CA ILE A 314 1.03 6.62 -18.65
C ILE A 314 1.07 6.00 -20.03
N ASN A 315 1.61 4.80 -20.21
CA ASN A 315 1.76 4.23 -21.56
C ASN A 315 1.78 2.71 -21.54
N HIS A 316 1.61 2.06 -22.69
CA HIS A 316 1.67 0.60 -22.79
C HIS A 316 0.67 -0.13 -21.86
N ASN A 317 -0.54 0.40 -21.69
CA ASN A 317 -1.55 -0.23 -20.82
C ASN A 317 -2.68 -0.88 -21.63
N TYR A 318 -3.43 -1.77 -21.00
CA TYR A 318 -4.70 -2.30 -21.50
C TYR A 318 -5.86 -1.68 -20.70
N TYR A 319 -6.88 -1.18 -21.39
CA TYR A 319 -8.13 -0.70 -20.79
C TYR A 319 -9.27 -1.53 -21.37
N GLY A 320 -9.96 -2.32 -20.53
CA GLY A 320 -10.97 -3.28 -20.92
C GLY A 320 -12.29 -3.09 -20.19
N THR A 321 -13.38 -3.43 -20.85
CA THR A 321 -14.67 -3.69 -20.18
C THR A 321 -14.76 -5.11 -19.65
N ASP A 322 -13.93 -6.00 -20.20
CA ASP A 322 -13.60 -7.32 -19.67
C ASP A 322 -12.20 -7.70 -20.17
N ILE A 323 -11.81 -8.98 -20.07
CA ILE A 323 -10.49 -9.47 -20.50
C ILE A 323 -10.30 -9.52 -22.04
N VAL A 324 -11.39 -9.45 -22.81
CA VAL A 324 -11.43 -9.58 -24.27
C VAL A 324 -11.77 -8.26 -24.95
N ASN A 325 -12.70 -7.49 -24.39
CA ASN A 325 -13.29 -6.31 -24.98
C ASN A 325 -12.63 -5.03 -24.45
N GLN A 326 -12.02 -4.27 -25.35
CA GLN A 326 -11.41 -2.98 -25.03
C GLN A 326 -12.46 -1.94 -24.63
N ALA A 327 -12.14 -1.11 -23.64
CA ALA A 327 -12.90 0.09 -23.31
C ALA A 327 -12.55 1.24 -24.27
N VAL A 328 -13.51 2.13 -24.53
CA VAL A 328 -13.21 3.43 -25.13
C VAL A 328 -12.64 4.33 -24.04
N ILE A 329 -11.46 4.91 -24.28
CA ILE A 329 -10.83 5.84 -23.34
C ILE A 329 -10.87 7.27 -23.86
N ASP A 330 -11.01 8.21 -22.94
CA ASP A 330 -11.00 9.65 -23.17
C ASP A 330 -9.88 10.31 -22.35
N GLU A 331 -9.33 11.41 -22.87
CA GLU A 331 -8.24 12.16 -22.20
C GLU A 331 -8.63 12.62 -20.78
N GLU A 332 -9.90 12.94 -20.57
CA GLU A 332 -10.44 13.40 -19.27
C GLU A 332 -10.30 12.35 -18.15
N GLN A 333 -10.18 11.06 -18.49
CA GLN A 333 -9.99 9.98 -17.54
C GLN A 333 -8.56 9.91 -16.96
N PHE A 334 -7.65 10.77 -17.46
CA PHE A 334 -6.24 10.85 -17.06
C PHE A 334 -5.89 12.25 -16.54
N GLY A 335 -6.10 12.47 -15.24
CA GLY A 335 -5.97 13.79 -14.63
C GLY A 335 -4.53 14.30 -14.53
N TYR A 336 -4.20 15.38 -15.26
CA TYR A 336 -2.96 16.16 -15.19
C TYR A 336 -1.66 15.33 -15.24
N HIS A 337 -1.31 14.93 -16.45
CA HIS A 337 -0.21 14.03 -16.80
C HIS A 337 0.53 14.52 -18.06
N ARG A 338 1.58 13.81 -18.51
CA ARG A 338 2.32 14.11 -19.75
C ARG A 338 1.51 13.65 -20.97
N ALA A 339 0.45 14.38 -21.32
CA ALA A 339 -0.53 13.98 -22.33
C ALA A 339 0.08 13.68 -23.71
N GLU A 340 1.03 14.50 -24.17
CA GLU A 340 1.69 14.31 -25.48
C GLU A 340 2.55 13.04 -25.58
N GLU A 341 2.91 12.46 -24.43
CA GLU A 341 3.81 11.30 -24.33
C GLU A 341 3.08 10.05 -23.81
N SER A 342 1.82 10.19 -23.42
CA SER A 342 1.03 9.16 -22.76
C SER A 342 -0.02 8.56 -23.68
N ASN A 343 -0.39 7.32 -23.41
CA ASN A 343 -1.35 6.52 -24.17
C ASN A 343 -1.03 6.48 -25.68
N LEU A 344 0.25 6.62 -26.06
CA LEU A 344 0.74 6.44 -27.43
C LEU A 344 0.68 4.97 -27.86
N VAL A 345 0.77 4.07 -26.89
CA VAL A 345 0.58 2.63 -27.06
C VAL A 345 -0.48 2.18 -26.06
N VAL A 346 -1.60 1.69 -26.59
CA VAL A 346 -2.66 1.04 -25.83
C VAL A 346 -2.89 -0.33 -26.45
N TYR A 347 -2.86 -1.38 -25.63
CA TYR A 347 -3.09 -2.73 -26.11
C TYR A 347 -4.58 -2.95 -26.38
N GLU A 348 -4.92 -3.66 -27.45
CA GLU A 348 -6.33 -3.96 -27.81
C GLU A 348 -6.92 -5.11 -27.00
N THR A 349 -6.08 -5.99 -26.46
CA THR A 349 -6.50 -7.16 -25.66
C THR A 349 -5.54 -7.39 -24.49
N LEU A 350 -6.04 -8.01 -23.42
CA LEU A 350 -5.19 -8.44 -22.30
C LEU A 350 -4.08 -9.39 -22.77
N SER A 351 -4.38 -10.30 -23.69
CA SER A 351 -3.37 -11.23 -24.22
C SER A 351 -2.23 -10.52 -24.97
N ALA A 352 -2.51 -9.43 -25.69
CA ALA A 352 -1.49 -8.63 -26.35
C ALA A 352 -0.58 -7.91 -25.36
N LEU A 353 -1.16 -7.36 -24.28
CA LEU A 353 -0.39 -6.80 -23.17
C LEU A 353 0.53 -7.86 -22.54
N LEU A 354 -0.02 -9.02 -22.18
CA LEU A 354 0.75 -10.11 -21.55
C LEU A 354 1.90 -10.61 -22.44
N ALA A 355 1.68 -10.68 -23.76
CA ALA A 355 2.73 -11.03 -24.70
C ALA A 355 3.85 -9.98 -24.77
N ALA A 356 3.51 -8.69 -24.68
CA ALA A 356 4.50 -7.63 -24.64
C ALA A 356 5.31 -7.63 -23.33
N ILE A 357 4.66 -7.91 -22.19
CA ILE A 357 5.34 -8.09 -20.90
C ILE A 357 6.35 -9.25 -21.00
N ALA A 358 5.92 -10.41 -21.49
CA ALA A 358 6.80 -11.57 -21.64
C ALA A 358 8.01 -11.27 -22.55
N ALA A 359 7.81 -10.49 -23.62
CA ALA A 359 8.91 -10.10 -24.52
C ALA A 359 9.93 -9.14 -23.87
N LEU A 360 9.52 -8.34 -22.87
CA LEU A 360 10.45 -7.51 -22.09
C LEU A 360 11.32 -8.38 -21.19
N GLU A 361 10.70 -9.36 -20.52
CA GLU A 361 11.40 -10.27 -19.61
C GLU A 361 12.40 -11.20 -20.33
N GLU A 362 12.15 -11.54 -21.60
CA GLU A 362 13.11 -12.32 -22.43
C GLU A 362 14.28 -11.49 -22.97
N GLY A 363 14.15 -10.15 -22.96
CA GLY A 363 15.15 -9.22 -23.49
C GLY A 363 16.13 -8.67 -22.45
N GLU A 364 15.86 -8.87 -21.16
CA GLU A 364 16.74 -8.58 -20.02
C GLU A 364 17.61 -9.81 -19.66
#